data_AF-A0A4Y8Q5I6-F1
#
_entry.id   AF-A0A4Y8Q5I6-F1
#
_cell.length_a   1.000
_cell.length_b   1.000
_cell.length_c   1.000
_cell.angle_alpha   90.00
_cell.angle_beta   90.00
_cell.angle_gamma   90.00
#
_symmetry.space_group_name_H-M   'P 1'
#
loop_
_entity.id
_entity.type
_entity.pdbx_description
1 polymer ?
#
loop_
_entity_poly.entity_id
_entity_poly.type
_entity_poly.pdbx_seq_one_letter_code
_entity_poly.pdbx_strand_id
1 'polypeptide(L)' 'MPTSIVFNMINVNNLNTNATVGIGENAQSSWDSHSKNNYGYGENIGAAFTANVANVIYDNDFIDAPINDQDFKPAVNNQV' A
#
# COMPACT_ATOMS: atom_id res chain seq x y z
N MET A 1 -14.09 -19.35 17.06
CA MET A 1 -13.32 -20.26 17.97
C MET A 1 -12.43 -19.42 18.88
N PRO A 2 -12.16 -19.77 20.16
CA PRO A 2 -11.23 -19.00 20.98
C PRO A 2 -9.81 -19.18 20.42
N THR A 3 -9.31 -18.17 19.70
CA THR A 3 -7.95 -18.14 19.16
C THR A 3 -7.06 -17.43 20.17
N SER A 4 -6.31 -18.19 20.97
CA SER A 4 -5.24 -17.58 21.77
C SER A 4 -4.11 -17.19 20.82
N ILE A 5 -3.91 -15.88 20.65
CA ILE A 5 -2.85 -15.34 19.82
C ILE A 5 -1.95 -14.53 20.75
N VAL A 6 -0.75 -15.04 20.98
CA VAL A 6 0.22 -14.42 21.89
C VAL A 6 1.56 -14.33 21.17
N PHE A 7 2.06 -13.12 21.04
CA PHE A 7 3.39 -12.83 20.54
C PHE A 7 3.98 -11.70 21.38
N ASN A 8 5.30 -11.66 21.46
CA ASN A 8 6.03 -10.65 22.21
C ASN A 8 5.98 -9.28 21.52
N MET A 9 6.18 -9.23 20.20
CA MET A 9 6.11 -8.00 19.41
C MET A 9 5.87 -8.32 17.93
N ILE A 10 5.10 -7.45 17.27
CA ILE A 10 5.09 -7.30 15.82
C ILE A 10 5.72 -5.95 15.54
N ASN A 11 6.89 -5.95 14.89
CA ASN A 11 7.55 -4.73 14.48
C ASN A 11 7.47 -4.59 12.97
N VAL A 12 6.76 -3.56 12.50
CA VAL A 12 6.58 -3.28 11.08
C VAL A 12 7.27 -1.97 10.76
N ASN A 13 8.35 -2.05 9.97
CA ASN A 13 9.19 -0.90 9.66
C ASN A 13 8.57 0.02 8.59
N ASN A 14 7.81 -0.53 7.64
CA ASN A 14 6.98 0.25 6.74
C ASN A 14 5.84 -0.60 6.16
N LEU A 15 4.70 0.05 5.92
CA LEU A 15 3.59 -0.43 5.12
C LEU A 15 3.27 0.66 4.12
N ASN A 16 3.21 0.32 2.85
CA ASN A 16 2.91 1.29 1.81
C ASN A 16 1.48 1.08 1.28
N THR A 17 1.16 1.73 0.18
CA THR A 17 -0.16 1.70 -0.45
C THR A 17 -0.82 0.31 -0.49
N ASN A 18 -2.07 0.23 -0.05
CA ASN A 18 -2.88 -1.00 0.00
C ASN A 18 -2.30 -2.13 0.87
N ALA A 19 -1.75 -1.80 2.04
CA ALA A 19 -1.13 -2.79 2.94
C ALA A 19 -1.82 -2.89 4.30
N THR A 20 -1.66 -4.05 4.95
CA THR A 20 -2.33 -4.41 6.20
C THR A 20 -1.47 -5.35 7.05
N VAL A 21 -1.67 -5.28 8.36
CA VAL A 21 -1.13 -6.25 9.33
C VAL A 21 -2.33 -6.91 9.99
N GLY A 22 -2.76 -8.05 9.43
CA GLY A 22 -3.88 -8.83 9.95
C GLY A 22 -3.43 -9.85 11.00
N ILE A 23 -4.13 -9.89 12.14
CA ILE A 23 -3.88 -10.84 13.22
C ILE A 23 -5.19 -11.53 13.59
N GLY A 24 -5.17 -12.85 13.68
CA GLY A 24 -6.38 -13.64 13.93
C GLY A 24 -7.25 -13.79 12.70
N GLU A 25 -8.53 -14.06 12.92
CA GLU A 25 -9.47 -14.27 11.84
C GLU A 25 -9.84 -12.92 11.20
N ASN A 26 -9.46 -12.73 9.95
CA ASN A 26 -9.68 -11.49 9.23
C ASN A 26 -10.28 -11.79 7.85
N ALA A 27 -11.33 -11.06 7.51
CA ALA A 27 -11.86 -11.02 6.16
C ALA A 27 -11.61 -9.62 5.59
N GLN A 28 -10.68 -9.56 4.64
CA GLN A 28 -10.25 -8.32 3.99
C GLN A 28 -10.52 -8.45 2.50
N SER A 29 -11.75 -8.11 2.11
CA SER A 29 -12.15 -8.01 0.71
C SER A 29 -12.17 -6.56 0.26
N SER A 30 -12.20 -6.33 -1.04
CA SER A 30 -12.53 -5.01 -1.61
C SER A 30 -11.42 -3.94 -1.44
N TRP A 31 -10.15 -4.37 -1.45
CA TRP A 31 -8.98 -3.50 -1.31
C TRP A 31 -8.50 -3.02 -2.67
N ASP A 32 -8.60 -1.72 -2.93
CA ASP A 32 -8.11 -1.13 -4.16
C ASP A 32 -7.26 0.08 -3.87
N SER A 33 -6.19 0.18 -4.65
CA SER A 33 -5.43 1.41 -4.69
C SER A 33 -4.85 1.63 -6.06
N HIS A 34 -4.90 2.89 -6.46
CA HIS A 34 -4.39 3.38 -7.71
C HIS A 34 -3.54 4.60 -7.39
N SER A 35 -2.37 4.66 -8.00
CA SER A 35 -1.51 5.83 -7.91
C SER A 35 -0.71 5.95 -9.18
N LYS A 36 -0.56 7.17 -9.68
CA LYS A 36 0.56 7.53 -10.53
C LYS A 36 1.49 8.36 -9.68
N ASN A 37 2.73 7.88 -9.58
CA ASN A 37 3.79 8.59 -8.88
C ASN A 37 4.90 8.88 -9.88
N ASN A 38 5.35 10.12 -9.92
CA ASN A 38 6.49 10.51 -10.73
C ASN A 38 7.54 11.13 -9.81
N TYR A 39 8.42 10.28 -9.29
CA TYR A 39 9.46 10.69 -8.38
C TYR A 39 10.79 10.78 -9.11
N GLY A 40 11.48 11.91 -8.95
CA GLY A 40 12.81 12.11 -9.51
C GLY A 40 13.84 11.28 -8.75
N TYR A 41 13.92 11.49 -7.44
CA TYR A 41 14.82 10.73 -6.58
C TYR A 41 14.17 9.49 -5.95
N GLY A 42 12.84 9.42 -5.93
CA GLY A 42 12.13 8.35 -5.22
C GLY A 42 12.01 8.58 -3.71
N GLU A 43 11.77 7.49 -2.98
CA GLU A 43 11.57 7.47 -1.53
C GLU A 43 12.75 6.76 -0.85
N ASN A 44 13.14 7.22 0.35
CA ASN A 44 14.11 6.54 1.21
C ASN A 44 13.42 6.09 2.49
N ILE A 45 13.51 4.79 2.81
CA ILE A 45 12.92 4.21 4.01
C ILE A 45 14.04 3.66 4.89
N GLY A 46 14.09 4.12 6.15
CA GLY A 46 15.16 3.82 7.09
C GLY A 46 16.28 4.87 7.09
N ALA A 47 17.45 4.52 7.64
CA ALA A 47 18.58 5.43 7.67
C ALA A 47 19.17 5.60 6.26
N ALA A 48 19.06 6.80 5.70
CA ALA A 48 19.57 7.12 4.37
C ALA A 48 20.36 8.43 4.38
N PHE A 49 21.45 8.46 3.61
CA PHE A 49 22.20 9.67 3.33
C PHE A 49 22.22 9.91 1.83
N THR A 50 21.90 11.13 1.44
CA THR A 50 21.79 11.54 0.05
C THR A 50 22.51 12.85 -0.15
N ALA A 51 23.36 12.94 -1.17
CA ALA A 51 24.02 14.19 -1.55
C ALA A 51 24.14 14.30 -3.08
N ASN A 52 24.15 15.54 -3.58
CA ASN A 52 24.32 15.88 -4.99
C ASN A 52 23.28 15.26 -5.94
N VAL A 53 22.02 15.15 -5.50
CA VAL A 53 20.93 14.66 -6.35
C VAL A 53 20.32 15.82 -7.14
N ALA A 54 20.32 15.69 -8.47
CA ALA A 54 19.59 16.56 -9.37
C ALA A 54 18.66 15.71 -10.23
N ASN A 55 17.36 16.03 -10.24
CA ASN A 55 16.37 15.34 -11.05
C ASN A 55 15.59 16.35 -11.89
N VAL A 56 15.28 15.96 -13.12
CA VAL A 56 14.33 16.67 -13.97
C VAL A 56 13.28 15.65 -14.37
N ILE A 57 12.03 15.95 -14.07
CA ILE A 57 10.89 15.13 -14.46
C ILE A 57 10.11 15.93 -15.49
N TYR A 58 10.00 15.36 -16.68
CA TYR A 58 9.22 15.94 -17.76
C TYR A 58 8.09 14.97 -18.12
N ASP A 59 6.88 15.35 -17.76
CA ASP A 59 5.67 14.54 -17.88
C ASP A 59 4.62 15.36 -18.61
N ASN A 60 4.69 15.32 -19.94
CA ASN A 60 3.85 16.15 -20.82
C ASN A 60 2.79 15.28 -21.48
N ASP A 61 1.87 14.76 -20.68
CA ASP A 61 0.69 14.04 -21.14
C ASP A 61 -0.55 14.96 -21.22
N PHE A 62 -1.48 14.60 -22.09
CA PHE A 62 -2.75 15.34 -22.26
C PHE A 62 -3.83 14.84 -21.31
N ILE A 63 -3.79 13.55 -20.96
CA ILE A 63 -4.61 12.93 -19.93
C ILE A 63 -3.66 12.07 -19.11
N ASP A 64 -3.65 12.35 -17.82
CA ASP A 64 -2.81 11.65 -16.87
C ASP A 64 -3.62 10.71 -15.98
N ALA A 65 -3.16 9.47 -15.86
CA ALA A 65 -3.66 8.43 -14.95
C ALA A 65 -5.19 8.33 -14.85
N PRO A 66 -5.93 8.15 -15.98
CA PRO A 66 -7.36 7.94 -15.90
C PRO A 66 -7.62 6.59 -15.21
N ILE A 67 -8.19 6.65 -14.02
CA ILE A 67 -8.54 5.46 -13.23
C ILE A 67 -10.00 5.15 -13.47
N ASN A 68 -10.27 3.95 -13.95
CA ASN A 68 -11.61 3.42 -14.14
C ASN A 68 -11.77 2.17 -13.26
N ASP A 69 -12.25 2.37 -12.03
CA ASP A 69 -12.54 1.29 -11.08
C ASP A 69 -14.03 0.93 -11.16
N GLN A 70 -14.37 -0.03 -12.02
CA GLN A 70 -15.75 -0.48 -12.28
C GLN A 70 -15.97 -1.92 -11.83
N ASP A 71 -15.49 -2.26 -10.65
CA ASP A 71 -15.77 -3.57 -10.06
C ASP A 71 -16.96 -3.52 -9.08
N PHE A 72 -17.59 -4.69 -8.93
CA PHE A 72 -18.49 -4.97 -7.83
C PHE A 72 -17.65 -5.70 -6.79
N LYS A 73 -17.55 -5.17 -5.57
CA LYS A 73 -16.69 -5.72 -4.53
C LYS A 73 -17.51 -6.54 -3.52
N PRO A 74 -17.78 -7.84 -3.78
CA PRO A 74 -18.59 -8.67 -2.88
C PRO A 74 -17.84 -8.91 -1.56
N ALA A 75 -18.34 -8.33 -0.48
CA ALA A 75 -17.96 -8.72 0.87
C ALA A 75 -18.78 -9.94 1.29
N VAL A 76 -18.50 -11.13 0.72
CA VAL A 76 -19.05 -12.37 1.28
C VAL A 76 -18.16 -12.79 2.46
N ASN A 77 -18.49 -12.28 3.63
CA ASN A 77 -17.94 -12.75 4.91
C ASN A 77 -18.63 -14.06 5.28
N ASN A 78 -18.26 -15.18 4.65
CA ASN A 78 -18.61 -16.50 5.14
C ASN A 78 -17.52 -16.96 6.12
N GLN A 79 -17.47 -16.28 7.26
CA GLN A 79 -16.63 -16.66 8.39
C GLN A 79 -17.40 -17.67 9.25
N VAL A 80 -16.86 -18.88 9.39
CA VAL A 80 -17.43 -19.99 10.19
C VAL A 80 -16.55 -20.20 11.42
#